data_AF-A0A969SUQ3-F1
#
_entry.id   AF-A0A969SUQ3-F1
#
_cell.length_a   1.000
_cell.length_b   1.000
_cell.length_c   1.000
_cell.angle_alpha   90.00
_cell.angle_beta   90.00
_cell.angle_gamma   90.00
#
_symmetry.space_group_name_H-M   'P 1'
#
loop_
_entity.id
_entity.type
_entity.pdbx_description
1 polymer ?
#
loop_
_entity_poly.entity_id
_entity_poly.type
_entity_poly.pdbx_seq_one_letter_code
_entity_poly.pdbx_strand_id
1 'polypeptide(L)'
;MTTGRTSLDRNSQRNIKLAAKIGEGLANKLDKLFNSSLSNWEALRENLQIKETDEYTFWEFLWNVLVVDWLKNSSEDVTQKLIKEAFGGEYCSMRYLIASQPALPNGLYGKVYRQLVRLEKIRYVIEGILAEKQYFEKIVDWQSFQQNCQPSHVVCNTVWQDVKKLLNESNPANTIKLRFADVLKWELGDKQVSPKTAVALGQIVTRDFLKQLQSTQSHTKEYDCIKAELRDVCFLSQDNSYVLASKLLVKNNSEEERLLAAFAPKSRLLHCDYTDTNLDFFLACREQRETIEPDEMVKWAVAVSTEEKQQAVREYLIKGERKQIFIPALQADNSTNWLEKDRGIQELFNINIQEEKVQKAIEGKIFWNEVNSSFEDENQNQITPEITTGILAHNKRETLEEIYSWWTVNHVAEIEKYNQRLYPMEIDQLEQQLQNRDRSAWLMLFFLGATHTMGRTKHEQHKGFITFCLDKGWWDIFSQSDSRNLYREWMSVLDDYMEDQLDDTKWYYWMEKFSTIYRIARYLDDYIQSFLAVDRMNGKFDLHHITAPRTNSAFQGGGADAPPLRLGIGANFIVRELVRLNIVEPTEYVIPHCFVPRANVRRLFTCLGCSDLNIPDSQNSTKIHDF
;
A
#
# COMPACT_ATOMS: atom_id res chain seq x y z
N MET A 1 -38.82 -56.12 -27.96
CA MET A 1 -37.89 -55.56 -28.96
C MET A 1 -37.46 -56.67 -29.89
N THR A 2 -37.75 -56.53 -31.17
CA THR A 2 -37.39 -57.49 -32.24
C THR A 2 -35.90 -57.36 -32.55
N THR A 3 -35.14 -58.41 -32.28
CA THR A 3 -33.77 -58.60 -32.78
C THR A 3 -33.80 -58.77 -34.30
N GLY A 4 -33.72 -57.65 -35.03
CA GLY A 4 -33.48 -57.62 -36.47
C GLY A 4 -31.99 -57.64 -36.80
N ARG A 5 -31.65 -57.89 -38.07
CA ARG A 5 -30.29 -58.02 -38.65
C ARG A 5 -29.30 -56.86 -38.37
N THR A 6 -29.75 -55.79 -37.74
CA THR A 6 -28.97 -54.58 -37.42
C THR A 6 -28.70 -54.38 -35.93
N SER A 7 -29.18 -55.26 -35.04
CA SER A 7 -28.95 -55.14 -33.58
C SER A 7 -28.57 -56.46 -32.93
N LEU A 8 -27.43 -56.50 -32.24
CA LEU A 8 -27.02 -57.63 -31.39
C LEU A 8 -28.00 -57.83 -30.24
N ASP A 9 -28.34 -59.09 -29.94
CA ASP A 9 -29.14 -59.43 -28.76
C ASP A 9 -28.33 -59.17 -27.48
N ARG A 10 -28.79 -58.17 -26.74
CA ARG A 10 -28.11 -57.50 -25.62
C ARG A 10 -28.14 -58.29 -24.31
N ASN A 11 -29.10 -59.19 -24.14
CA ASN A 11 -29.25 -60.04 -22.95
C ASN A 11 -28.92 -61.52 -23.23
N SER A 12 -28.47 -61.82 -24.44
CA SER A 12 -28.05 -63.17 -24.81
C SER A 12 -26.81 -63.58 -24.02
N GLN A 13 -26.96 -64.57 -23.14
CA GLN A 13 -25.84 -65.17 -22.42
C GLN A 13 -24.75 -65.70 -23.37
N ARG A 14 -25.12 -66.06 -24.61
CA ARG A 14 -24.17 -66.45 -25.66
C ARG A 14 -23.29 -65.28 -26.09
N ASN A 15 -23.87 -64.09 -26.30
CA ASN A 15 -23.13 -62.91 -26.73
C ASN A 15 -22.21 -62.39 -25.63
N ILE A 16 -22.65 -62.43 -24.36
CA ILE A 16 -21.83 -62.08 -23.20
C ILE A 16 -20.62 -63.02 -23.09
N LYS A 17 -20.83 -64.35 -23.17
CA LYS A 17 -19.74 -65.33 -23.16
C LYS A 17 -18.77 -65.16 -24.34
N LEU A 18 -19.30 -64.84 -25.52
CA LEU A 18 -18.45 -64.60 -26.69
C LEU A 18 -17.62 -63.32 -26.53
N ALA A 19 -18.21 -62.25 -26.00
CA ALA A 19 -17.52 -61.01 -25.69
C ALA A 19 -16.36 -61.22 -24.70
N ALA A 20 -16.59 -61.96 -23.61
CA ALA A 20 -15.54 -62.34 -22.66
C ALA A 20 -14.40 -63.13 -23.35
N LYS A 21 -14.73 -64.14 -24.16
CA LYS A 21 -13.73 -64.93 -24.90
C LYS A 21 -12.90 -64.09 -25.88
N ILE A 22 -13.52 -63.10 -26.53
CA ILE A 22 -12.80 -62.14 -27.38
C ILE A 22 -11.84 -61.30 -26.51
N GLY A 23 -12.32 -60.83 -25.36
CA GLY A 23 -11.52 -60.08 -24.40
C GLY A 23 -10.29 -60.84 -23.87
N GLU A 24 -10.45 -62.11 -23.51
CA GLU A 24 -9.34 -63.00 -23.10
C GLU A 24 -8.34 -63.23 -24.24
N GLY A 25 -8.84 -63.43 -25.47
CA GLY A 25 -8.00 -63.57 -26.65
C GLY A 25 -7.18 -62.31 -26.92
N LEU A 26 -7.80 -61.14 -26.77
CA LEU A 26 -7.14 -59.84 -26.91
C LEU A 26 -6.11 -59.60 -25.80
N ALA A 27 -6.43 -59.94 -24.54
CA ALA A 27 -5.50 -59.85 -23.42
C ALA A 27 -4.18 -60.58 -23.71
N ASN A 28 -4.26 -61.83 -24.18
CA ASN A 28 -3.10 -62.65 -24.52
C ASN A 28 -2.25 -62.06 -25.66
N LYS A 29 -2.88 -61.35 -26.60
CA LYS A 29 -2.17 -60.68 -27.69
C LYS A 29 -1.51 -59.39 -27.23
N LEU A 30 -2.19 -58.63 -26.39
CA LEU A 30 -1.66 -57.40 -25.79
C LEU A 30 -0.47 -57.69 -24.86
N ASP A 31 -0.52 -58.76 -24.06
CA ASP A 31 0.62 -59.15 -23.21
C ASP A 31 1.86 -59.53 -24.05
N LYS A 32 1.67 -60.28 -25.14
CA LYS A 32 2.76 -60.59 -26.09
C LYS A 32 3.31 -59.34 -26.78
N LEU A 33 2.42 -58.42 -27.17
CA LEU A 33 2.79 -57.13 -27.76
C LEU A 33 3.61 -56.29 -26.76
N PHE A 34 3.20 -56.24 -25.50
CA PHE A 34 3.90 -55.54 -24.42
C PHE A 34 5.28 -56.13 -24.13
N ASN A 35 5.38 -57.46 -24.02
CA ASN A 35 6.68 -58.12 -23.86
C ASN A 35 7.63 -57.85 -25.05
N SER A 36 7.07 -57.68 -26.25
CA SER A 36 7.86 -57.34 -27.45
C SER A 36 8.31 -55.87 -27.43
N SER A 37 7.49 -54.95 -26.92
CA SER A 37 7.85 -53.52 -26.79
C SER A 37 8.96 -53.31 -25.77
N LEU A 38 8.88 -54.01 -24.61
CA LEU A 38 9.89 -53.97 -23.57
C LEU A 38 11.25 -54.52 -24.03
N SER A 39 11.25 -55.53 -24.89
CA SER A 39 12.48 -56.20 -25.33
C SER A 39 13.25 -55.38 -26.36
N ASN A 40 12.55 -54.87 -27.38
CA ASN A 40 13.14 -54.06 -28.45
C ASN A 40 12.07 -53.18 -29.12
N TRP A 41 11.93 -51.95 -28.62
CA TRP A 41 10.97 -50.99 -29.14
C TRP A 41 11.22 -50.64 -30.62
N GLU A 42 12.48 -50.48 -31.03
CA GLU A 42 12.82 -50.10 -32.41
C GLU A 42 12.39 -51.18 -33.40
N ALA A 43 12.69 -52.44 -33.11
CA ALA A 43 12.28 -53.57 -33.94
C ALA A 43 10.76 -53.74 -33.99
N LEU A 44 10.06 -53.53 -32.87
CA LEU A 44 8.60 -53.59 -32.85
C LEU A 44 7.98 -52.47 -33.70
N ARG A 45 8.50 -51.25 -33.58
CA ARG A 45 8.06 -50.08 -34.34
C ARG A 45 8.24 -50.30 -35.85
N GLU A 46 9.37 -50.83 -36.28
CA GLU A 46 9.63 -51.18 -37.68
C GLU A 46 8.69 -52.27 -38.19
N ASN A 47 8.51 -53.35 -37.43
CA ASN A 47 7.61 -54.45 -37.79
C ASN A 47 6.15 -54.02 -37.93
N LEU A 48 5.71 -53.07 -37.10
CA LEU A 48 4.36 -52.52 -37.14
C LEU A 48 4.22 -51.30 -38.08
N GLN A 49 5.31 -50.86 -38.72
CA GLN A 49 5.37 -49.70 -39.61
C GLN A 49 4.82 -48.42 -38.95
N ILE A 50 5.12 -48.24 -37.66
CA ILE A 50 4.66 -47.07 -36.88
C ILE A 50 5.60 -45.90 -37.14
N LYS A 51 5.05 -44.69 -37.28
CA LYS A 51 5.82 -43.43 -37.39
C LYS A 51 6.74 -43.23 -36.18
N GLU A 52 7.73 -42.35 -36.27
CA GLU A 52 8.64 -42.04 -35.15
C GLU A 52 7.87 -41.65 -33.88
N THR A 53 7.75 -42.59 -32.95
CA THR A 53 7.08 -42.43 -31.67
C THR A 53 7.80 -43.26 -30.61
N ASP A 54 7.72 -42.84 -29.35
CA ASP A 54 8.29 -43.58 -28.23
C ASP A 54 7.31 -44.64 -27.70
N GLU A 55 7.82 -45.60 -26.93
CA GLU A 55 7.04 -46.71 -26.38
C GLU A 55 5.84 -46.21 -25.56
N TYR A 56 6.03 -45.19 -24.72
CA TYR A 56 4.95 -44.64 -23.90
C TYR A 56 3.82 -44.10 -24.78
N THR A 57 4.14 -43.34 -25.82
CA THR A 57 3.17 -42.69 -26.71
C THR A 57 2.33 -43.73 -27.44
N PHE A 58 2.93 -44.85 -27.82
CA PHE A 58 2.22 -45.97 -28.40
C PHE A 58 1.22 -46.61 -27.43
N TRP A 59 1.64 -46.88 -26.19
CA TRP A 59 0.76 -47.46 -25.17
C TRP A 59 -0.32 -46.48 -24.70
N GLU A 60 -0.03 -45.18 -24.68
CA GLU A 60 -1.01 -44.11 -24.47
C GLU A 60 -2.06 -44.09 -25.57
N PHE A 61 -1.65 -44.21 -26.84
CA PHE A 61 -2.57 -44.37 -27.95
C PHE A 61 -3.46 -45.60 -27.80
N LEU A 62 -2.89 -46.77 -27.48
CA LEU A 62 -3.66 -47.99 -27.27
C LEU A 62 -4.64 -47.88 -26.10
N TRP A 63 -4.22 -47.25 -24.99
CA TRP A 63 -5.11 -46.96 -23.86
C TRP A 63 -6.29 -46.09 -24.28
N ASN A 64 -6.03 -45.02 -25.05
CA ASN A 64 -7.08 -44.13 -25.51
C ASN A 64 -8.12 -44.86 -26.38
N VAL A 65 -7.66 -45.64 -27.36
CA VAL A 65 -8.55 -46.37 -28.27
C VAL A 65 -9.30 -47.51 -27.57
N LEU A 66 -8.61 -48.30 -26.74
CA LEU A 66 -9.17 -49.52 -26.15
C LEU A 66 -9.89 -49.28 -24.83
N VAL A 67 -9.78 -48.10 -24.22
CA VAL A 67 -10.41 -47.76 -22.93
C VAL A 67 -11.16 -46.44 -23.02
N VAL A 68 -10.48 -45.35 -23.37
CA VAL A 68 -11.04 -43.99 -23.20
C VAL A 68 -12.16 -43.67 -24.18
N ASP A 69 -11.99 -43.97 -25.47
CA ASP A 69 -12.89 -43.54 -26.55
C ASP A 69 -14.32 -44.05 -26.37
N TRP A 70 -14.48 -45.33 -26.03
CA TRP A 70 -15.80 -45.93 -25.81
C TRP A 70 -16.38 -45.58 -24.43
N LEU A 71 -15.54 -45.27 -23.44
CA LEU A 71 -15.99 -44.78 -22.13
C LEU A 71 -16.54 -43.34 -22.20
N LYS A 72 -16.02 -42.49 -23.10
CA LYS A 72 -16.47 -41.10 -23.28
C LYS A 72 -17.76 -40.95 -24.07
N ASN A 73 -18.02 -41.84 -25.03
CA ASN A 73 -19.22 -41.81 -25.90
C ASN A 73 -20.51 -42.29 -25.19
N SER A 74 -20.64 -42.07 -23.88
CA SER A 74 -21.67 -42.67 -23.03
C SER A 74 -23.01 -41.93 -23.07
N SER A 75 -23.79 -42.15 -24.13
CA SER A 75 -25.25 -42.15 -24.03
C SER A 75 -25.71 -43.54 -23.56
N GLU A 76 -26.69 -43.59 -22.63
CA GLU A 76 -27.15 -44.75 -21.85
C GLU A 76 -27.68 -45.97 -22.66
N ASP A 77 -26.87 -46.64 -23.49
CA ASP A 77 -27.34 -47.81 -24.26
C ASP A 77 -26.57 -49.12 -23.99
N VAL A 78 -27.34 -50.20 -24.09
CA VAL A 78 -27.05 -51.57 -23.66
C VAL A 78 -25.89 -52.24 -24.42
N THR A 79 -25.44 -51.66 -25.54
CA THR A 79 -24.19 -52.00 -26.25
C THR A 79 -22.97 -51.88 -25.33
N GLN A 80 -23.02 -51.00 -24.32
CA GLN A 80 -21.96 -50.88 -23.32
C GLN A 80 -21.77 -52.15 -22.49
N LYS A 81 -22.80 -52.99 -22.28
CA LYS A 81 -22.65 -54.19 -21.45
C LYS A 81 -21.72 -55.21 -22.08
N LEU A 82 -21.84 -55.44 -23.39
CA LEU A 82 -20.97 -56.36 -24.13
C LEU A 82 -19.54 -55.81 -24.29
N ILE A 83 -19.40 -54.50 -24.51
CA ILE A 83 -18.08 -53.84 -24.58
C ILE A 83 -17.40 -53.88 -23.20
N LYS A 84 -18.13 -53.56 -22.12
CA LYS A 84 -17.60 -53.68 -20.75
C LYS A 84 -17.20 -55.11 -20.41
N GLU A 85 -17.95 -56.12 -20.86
CA GLU A 85 -17.56 -57.52 -20.66
C GLU A 85 -16.25 -57.86 -21.40
N ALA A 86 -16.14 -57.45 -22.67
CA ALA A 86 -14.96 -57.74 -23.50
C ALA A 86 -13.71 -56.94 -23.08
N PHE A 87 -13.86 -55.73 -22.54
CA PHE A 87 -12.73 -54.83 -22.26
C PHE A 87 -12.46 -54.62 -20.77
N GLY A 88 -13.47 -54.76 -19.90
CA GLY A 88 -13.40 -54.53 -18.46
C GLY A 88 -13.56 -55.79 -17.59
N GLY A 89 -13.74 -56.98 -18.18
CA GLY A 89 -13.70 -58.25 -17.46
C GLY A 89 -12.32 -58.53 -16.85
N GLU A 90 -12.26 -59.22 -15.70
CA GLU A 90 -11.03 -59.42 -14.89
C GLU A 90 -9.84 -59.96 -15.71
N TYR A 91 -10.10 -60.92 -16.59
CA TYR A 91 -9.09 -61.57 -17.44
C TYR A 91 -9.09 -61.04 -18.89
N CYS A 92 -9.70 -59.89 -19.13
CA CYS A 92 -9.95 -59.37 -20.47
C CYS A 92 -9.13 -58.11 -20.79
N SER A 93 -8.67 -58.04 -22.03
CA SER A 93 -8.09 -56.86 -22.69
C SER A 93 -7.12 -56.03 -21.82
N MET A 94 -7.35 -54.71 -21.73
CA MET A 94 -6.48 -53.77 -21.00
C MET A 94 -6.56 -53.94 -19.49
N ARG A 95 -7.70 -54.41 -18.92
CA ARG A 95 -7.81 -54.67 -17.48
C ARG A 95 -6.79 -55.72 -17.04
N TYR A 96 -6.72 -56.84 -17.75
CA TYR A 96 -5.73 -57.88 -17.47
C TYR A 96 -4.30 -57.32 -17.61
N LEU A 97 -4.03 -56.60 -18.70
CA LEU A 97 -2.69 -56.09 -19.01
C LEU A 97 -2.16 -55.14 -17.92
N ILE A 98 -2.96 -54.16 -17.47
CA ILE A 98 -2.50 -53.19 -16.44
C ILE A 98 -2.39 -53.82 -15.05
N ALA A 99 -3.10 -54.93 -14.80
CA ALA A 99 -3.00 -55.69 -13.57
C ALA A 99 -1.71 -56.54 -13.53
N SER A 100 -1.34 -57.16 -14.65
CA SER A 100 -0.17 -58.05 -14.74
C SER A 100 1.13 -57.31 -15.05
N GLN A 101 1.08 -56.27 -15.88
CA GLN A 101 2.24 -55.57 -16.45
C GLN A 101 2.22 -54.06 -16.14
N PRO A 102 3.39 -53.38 -16.15
CA PRO A 102 3.46 -51.93 -16.07
C PRO A 102 3.08 -51.29 -17.42
N ALA A 103 1.82 -51.45 -17.84
CA ALA A 103 1.34 -51.03 -19.16
C ALA A 103 0.38 -49.82 -19.12
N LEU A 104 0.02 -49.34 -17.93
CA LEU A 104 -0.86 -48.18 -17.80
C LEU A 104 -0.06 -46.88 -18.03
N PRO A 105 -0.38 -46.06 -19.03
CA PRO A 105 0.22 -44.73 -19.17
C PRO A 105 -0.21 -43.87 -18.00
N ASN A 106 0.73 -43.36 -17.20
CA ASN A 106 0.37 -42.65 -15.97
C ASN A 106 -0.16 -41.23 -16.18
N GLY A 107 -0.05 -40.68 -17.39
CA GLY A 107 -0.55 -39.35 -17.76
C GLY A 107 0.27 -38.18 -17.21
N LEU A 108 1.51 -38.44 -16.77
CA LEU A 108 2.42 -37.43 -16.21
C LEU A 108 3.49 -36.99 -17.22
N TYR A 109 4.33 -36.05 -16.81
CA TYR A 109 5.27 -35.34 -17.68
C TYR A 109 6.73 -35.55 -17.28
N GLY A 110 7.65 -35.01 -18.10
CA GLY A 110 9.08 -35.09 -17.87
C GLY A 110 9.68 -36.47 -18.18
N LYS A 111 11.02 -36.54 -18.21
CA LYS A 111 11.74 -37.77 -18.59
C LYS A 111 11.63 -38.89 -17.56
N VAL A 112 11.56 -38.53 -16.28
CA VAL A 112 11.59 -39.49 -15.16
C VAL A 112 10.19 -39.96 -14.80
N TYR A 113 9.20 -39.06 -14.80
CA TYR A 113 7.85 -39.35 -14.31
C TYR A 113 6.85 -39.74 -15.40
N ARG A 114 7.12 -39.48 -16.69
CA ARG A 114 6.29 -40.02 -17.78
C ARG A 114 6.63 -41.50 -18.00
N GLN A 115 5.89 -42.39 -17.35
CA GLN A 115 6.17 -43.83 -17.36
C GLN A 115 4.90 -44.67 -17.46
N LEU A 116 5.06 -45.88 -18.00
CA LEU A 116 4.05 -46.91 -17.91
C LEU A 116 4.13 -47.55 -16.52
N VAL A 117 2.98 -47.66 -15.84
CA VAL A 117 2.89 -48.11 -14.45
C VAL A 117 1.97 -49.33 -14.32
N ARG A 118 2.14 -50.09 -13.25
CA ARG A 118 1.29 -51.25 -12.95
C ARG A 118 0.22 -50.85 -11.95
N LEU A 119 -1.02 -51.27 -12.19
CA LEU A 119 -2.19 -50.89 -11.39
C LEU A 119 -1.98 -51.08 -9.88
N GLU A 120 -1.50 -52.25 -9.48
CA GLU A 120 -1.31 -52.64 -8.06
C GLU A 120 -0.20 -51.83 -7.34
N LYS A 121 0.70 -51.21 -8.10
CA LYS A 121 1.80 -50.42 -7.55
C LYS A 121 1.39 -48.96 -7.29
N ILE A 122 0.28 -48.50 -7.86
CA ILE A 122 -0.16 -47.11 -7.72
C ILE A 122 -0.52 -46.82 -6.27
N ARG A 123 0.11 -45.80 -5.70
CA ARG A 123 -0.15 -45.32 -4.33
C ARG A 123 -0.78 -43.93 -4.34
N TYR A 124 -0.31 -43.05 -5.22
CA TYR A 124 -0.74 -41.65 -5.26
C TYR A 124 -1.43 -41.30 -6.58
N VAL A 125 -2.52 -40.55 -6.46
CA VAL A 125 -3.27 -40.00 -7.59
C VAL A 125 -3.10 -38.49 -7.57
N ILE A 126 -2.40 -37.97 -8.58
CA ILE A 126 -2.10 -36.55 -8.73
C ILE A 126 -3.34 -35.81 -9.24
N GLU A 127 -3.83 -34.82 -8.50
CA GLU A 127 -4.95 -33.97 -8.91
C GLU A 127 -4.69 -32.49 -8.59
N GLY A 128 -5.56 -31.61 -9.11
CA GLY A 128 -5.45 -30.16 -8.89
C GLY A 128 -4.30 -29.53 -9.66
N ILE A 129 -3.71 -28.48 -9.08
CA ILE A 129 -2.62 -27.69 -9.66
C ILE A 129 -1.40 -28.58 -9.95
N LEU A 130 -1.14 -29.56 -9.08
CA LEU A 130 -0.02 -30.50 -9.23
C LEU A 130 -0.11 -31.33 -10.53
N ALA A 131 -1.32 -31.54 -11.07
CA ALA A 131 -1.52 -32.27 -12.32
C ALA A 131 -1.22 -31.45 -13.58
N GLU A 132 -1.01 -30.14 -13.47
CA GLU A 132 -0.70 -29.30 -14.63
C GLU A 132 0.80 -29.35 -14.95
N LYS A 133 1.12 -29.55 -16.25
CA LYS A 133 2.49 -29.72 -16.73
C LYS A 133 3.47 -28.65 -16.23
N GLN A 134 3.07 -27.38 -16.30
CA GLN A 134 3.92 -26.23 -15.95
C GLN A 134 4.37 -26.22 -14.48
N TYR A 135 3.57 -26.77 -13.57
CA TYR A 135 3.89 -26.86 -12.15
C TYR A 135 4.55 -28.19 -11.83
N PHE A 136 4.04 -29.28 -12.39
CA PHE A 136 4.59 -30.61 -12.19
C PHE A 136 6.07 -30.68 -12.56
N GLU A 137 6.47 -30.14 -13.71
CA GLU A 137 7.86 -30.15 -14.18
C GLU A 137 8.82 -29.37 -13.25
N LYS A 138 8.33 -28.45 -12.43
CA LYS A 138 9.14 -27.73 -11.43
C LYS A 138 9.23 -28.47 -10.09
N ILE A 139 8.22 -29.29 -9.76
CA ILE A 139 8.08 -29.97 -8.46
C ILE A 139 8.83 -31.31 -8.46
N VAL A 140 8.93 -31.98 -9.61
CA VAL A 140 9.57 -33.29 -9.72
C VAL A 140 11.05 -33.31 -9.28
N ASP A 141 11.70 -32.15 -9.27
CA ASP A 141 13.09 -31.98 -8.84
C ASP A 141 13.22 -31.70 -7.34
N TRP A 142 12.10 -31.54 -6.62
CA TRP A 142 12.12 -31.33 -5.17
C TRP A 142 12.51 -32.60 -4.42
N GLN A 143 13.35 -32.43 -3.40
CA GLN A 143 13.92 -33.56 -2.68
C GLN A 143 12.86 -34.36 -1.94
N SER A 144 11.94 -33.69 -1.23
CA SER A 144 10.88 -34.39 -0.49
C SER A 144 9.90 -35.08 -1.45
N PHE A 145 9.65 -34.51 -2.64
CA PHE A 145 8.82 -35.16 -3.63
C PHE A 145 9.45 -36.45 -4.15
N GLN A 146 10.73 -36.46 -4.52
CA GLN A 146 11.42 -37.66 -5.00
C GLN A 146 11.52 -38.76 -3.94
N GLN A 147 11.68 -38.39 -2.67
CA GLN A 147 11.71 -39.33 -1.55
C GLN A 147 10.35 -40.01 -1.31
N ASN A 148 9.25 -39.26 -1.42
CA ASN A 148 7.90 -39.77 -1.11
C ASN A 148 7.20 -40.38 -2.34
N CYS A 149 7.46 -39.87 -3.55
CA CYS A 149 6.77 -40.22 -4.78
C CYS A 149 7.72 -40.86 -5.81
N GLN A 150 7.78 -42.19 -5.78
CA GLN A 150 8.46 -42.96 -6.82
C GLN A 150 7.67 -42.89 -8.14
N PRO A 151 8.33 -42.74 -9.31
CA PRO A 151 7.66 -42.62 -10.61
C PRO A 151 6.67 -43.76 -10.92
N SER A 152 6.98 -44.99 -10.50
CA SER A 152 6.12 -46.15 -10.72
C SER A 152 4.89 -46.25 -9.81
N HIS A 153 4.72 -45.33 -8.86
CA HIS A 153 3.65 -45.33 -7.85
C HIS A 153 2.66 -44.18 -8.01
N VAL A 154 2.83 -43.35 -9.04
CA VAL A 154 2.02 -42.13 -9.24
C VAL A 154 1.25 -42.20 -10.56
N VAL A 155 0.03 -41.67 -10.55
CA VAL A 155 -0.83 -41.57 -11.74
C VAL A 155 -1.60 -40.25 -11.72
N CYS A 156 -1.83 -39.66 -12.89
CA CYS A 156 -2.69 -38.49 -13.03
C CYS A 156 -4.16 -38.86 -12.82
N ASN A 157 -4.92 -37.98 -12.15
CA ASN A 157 -6.32 -38.23 -11.84
C ASN A 157 -7.18 -38.45 -13.09
N THR A 158 -6.86 -37.83 -14.23
CA THR A 158 -7.58 -38.05 -15.50
C THR A 158 -7.55 -39.53 -15.89
N VAL A 159 -6.35 -40.11 -15.96
CA VAL A 159 -6.15 -41.54 -16.21
C VAL A 159 -6.80 -42.39 -15.13
N TRP A 160 -6.67 -41.99 -13.86
CA TRP A 160 -7.26 -42.73 -12.74
C TRP A 160 -8.80 -42.81 -12.80
N GLN A 161 -9.48 -41.78 -13.30
CA GLN A 161 -10.93 -41.83 -13.53
C GLN A 161 -11.29 -42.84 -14.62
N ASP A 162 -10.48 -42.95 -15.67
CA ASP A 162 -10.70 -43.95 -16.73
C ASP A 162 -10.49 -45.37 -16.20
N VAL A 163 -9.48 -45.58 -15.36
CA VAL A 163 -9.26 -46.87 -14.65
C VAL A 163 -10.46 -47.22 -13.77
N LYS A 164 -10.97 -46.29 -12.96
CA LYS A 164 -12.14 -46.53 -12.09
C LYS A 164 -13.40 -46.88 -12.90
N LYS A 165 -13.61 -46.21 -14.03
CA LYS A 165 -14.72 -46.52 -14.95
C LYS A 165 -14.56 -47.89 -15.61
N LEU A 166 -13.34 -48.26 -16.00
CA LEU A 166 -13.03 -49.56 -16.58
C LEU A 166 -13.28 -50.71 -15.60
N LEU A 167 -12.81 -50.55 -14.36
CA LEU A 167 -12.94 -51.57 -13.31
C LEU A 167 -14.33 -51.60 -12.67
N ASN A 168 -15.12 -50.54 -12.85
CA ASN A 168 -16.39 -50.31 -12.17
C ASN A 168 -16.25 -50.33 -10.63
N GLU A 169 -15.13 -49.79 -10.14
CA GLU A 169 -14.74 -49.77 -8.73
C GLU A 169 -14.36 -48.34 -8.31
N SER A 170 -14.84 -47.91 -7.14
CA SER A 170 -14.60 -46.54 -6.65
C SER A 170 -13.17 -46.30 -6.17
N ASN A 171 -12.47 -47.33 -5.66
CA ASN A 171 -11.07 -47.24 -5.24
C ASN A 171 -10.35 -48.60 -5.40
N PRO A 172 -9.88 -48.93 -6.61
CA PRO A 172 -9.35 -50.26 -6.93
C PRO A 172 -7.99 -50.58 -6.28
N ALA A 173 -7.30 -49.61 -5.67
CA ALA A 173 -5.95 -49.82 -5.12
C ALA A 173 -5.61 -49.04 -3.83
N ASN A 174 -6.60 -48.71 -2.97
CA ASN A 174 -6.37 -47.95 -1.71
C ASN A 174 -5.49 -46.70 -1.91
N THR A 175 -5.76 -45.97 -3.00
CA THR A 175 -4.93 -44.81 -3.40
C THR A 175 -5.17 -43.58 -2.54
N ILE A 176 -4.13 -42.77 -2.37
CA ILE A 176 -4.15 -41.48 -1.70
C ILE A 176 -4.16 -40.39 -2.78
N LYS A 177 -5.09 -39.43 -2.67
CA LYS A 177 -5.08 -38.26 -3.54
C LYS A 177 -3.99 -37.30 -3.10
N LEU A 178 -3.22 -36.79 -4.05
CA LEU A 178 -2.13 -35.86 -3.80
C LEU A 178 -2.34 -34.58 -4.59
N ARG A 179 -2.36 -33.46 -3.88
CA ARG A 179 -2.48 -32.10 -4.41
C ARG A 179 -1.21 -31.32 -4.15
N PHE A 180 -1.14 -30.10 -4.70
CA PHE A 180 0.05 -29.28 -4.52
C PHE A 180 0.32 -28.94 -3.05
N ALA A 181 -0.73 -28.66 -2.26
CA ALA A 181 -0.61 -28.37 -0.83
C ALA A 181 0.04 -29.52 -0.03
N ASP A 182 -0.24 -30.78 -0.39
CA ASP A 182 0.34 -31.94 0.29
C ASP A 182 1.85 -32.04 0.04
N VAL A 183 2.28 -31.79 -1.20
CA VAL A 183 3.71 -31.79 -1.56
C VAL A 183 4.43 -30.59 -0.95
N LEU A 184 3.78 -29.42 -0.95
CA LEU A 184 4.30 -28.22 -0.31
C LEU A 184 4.55 -28.47 1.19
N LYS A 185 3.64 -29.16 1.87
CA LYS A 185 3.81 -29.55 3.27
C LYS A 185 5.02 -30.45 3.49
N TRP A 186 5.30 -31.39 2.59
CA TRP A 186 6.50 -32.23 2.69
C TRP A 186 7.79 -31.44 2.50
N GLU A 187 7.81 -30.49 1.57
CA GLU A 187 8.99 -29.66 1.30
C GLU A 187 9.24 -28.63 2.42
N LEU A 188 8.17 -28.12 3.03
CA LEU A 188 8.26 -27.20 4.17
C LEU A 188 8.72 -27.89 5.47
N GLY A 189 8.44 -29.18 5.64
CA GLY A 189 8.91 -29.95 6.81
C GLY A 189 8.48 -29.34 8.15
N ASP A 190 9.45 -28.88 8.93
CA ASP A 190 9.27 -28.19 10.22
C ASP A 190 8.93 -26.69 10.07
N LYS A 191 8.69 -26.24 8.84
CA LYS A 191 8.42 -24.86 8.43
C LYS A 191 9.59 -23.90 8.65
N GLN A 192 10.82 -24.41 8.80
CA GLN A 192 12.03 -23.59 8.81
C GLN A 192 12.67 -23.59 7.42
N VAL A 193 12.46 -22.50 6.67
CA VAL A 193 12.85 -22.45 5.27
C VAL A 193 14.19 -21.77 5.10
N SER A 194 15.20 -22.54 4.71
CA SER A 194 16.54 -22.02 4.34
C SER A 194 16.51 -21.23 3.02
N PRO A 195 17.52 -20.37 2.74
CA PRO A 195 17.62 -19.68 1.45
C PRO A 195 17.58 -20.63 0.25
N LYS A 196 18.21 -21.80 0.36
CA LYS A 196 18.22 -22.83 -0.70
C LYS A 196 16.83 -23.40 -0.96
N THR A 197 16.10 -23.77 0.10
CA THR A 197 14.73 -24.30 -0.01
C THR A 197 13.78 -23.24 -0.57
N ALA A 198 13.92 -21.99 -0.12
CA ALA A 198 13.11 -20.88 -0.60
C ALA A 198 13.32 -20.58 -2.10
N VAL A 199 14.51 -20.84 -2.68
CA VAL A 199 14.71 -20.73 -4.14
C VAL A 199 13.82 -21.72 -4.88
N ALA A 200 13.81 -22.99 -4.48
CA ALA A 200 13.01 -24.02 -5.13
C ALA A 200 11.50 -23.74 -5.01
N LEU A 201 11.05 -23.34 -3.82
CA LEU A 201 9.66 -22.98 -3.56
C LEU A 201 9.24 -21.71 -4.32
N GLY A 202 10.12 -20.71 -4.40
CA GLY A 202 9.88 -19.43 -5.07
C GLY A 202 9.76 -19.49 -6.58
N GLN A 203 10.20 -20.57 -7.22
CA GLN A 203 9.96 -20.80 -8.66
C GLN A 203 8.48 -21.02 -9.00
N ILE A 204 7.66 -21.32 -7.98
CA ILE A 204 6.23 -21.62 -8.11
C ILE A 204 5.42 -20.69 -7.22
N VAL A 205 5.72 -20.68 -5.92
CA VAL A 205 4.92 -20.00 -4.92
C VAL A 205 5.36 -18.54 -4.81
N THR A 206 4.78 -17.71 -5.67
CA THR A 206 4.95 -16.26 -5.68
C THR A 206 3.62 -15.56 -5.34
N ARG A 207 3.68 -14.26 -5.05
CA ARG A 207 2.46 -13.45 -4.83
C ARG A 207 1.53 -13.49 -6.04
N ASP A 208 2.07 -13.45 -7.24
CA ASP A 208 1.28 -13.44 -8.48
C ASP A 208 0.63 -14.80 -8.74
N PHE A 209 1.34 -15.89 -8.47
CA PHE A 209 0.77 -17.23 -8.50
C PHE A 209 -0.42 -17.35 -7.53
N LEU A 210 -0.25 -16.91 -6.27
CA LEU A 210 -1.33 -16.95 -5.28
C LEU A 210 -2.55 -16.11 -5.70
N LYS A 211 -2.33 -14.91 -6.28
CA LYS A 211 -3.41 -14.07 -6.81
C LYS A 211 -4.14 -14.75 -7.97
N GLN A 212 -3.41 -15.37 -8.89
CA GLN A 212 -3.99 -16.10 -10.02
C GLN A 212 -4.87 -17.26 -9.55
N LEU A 213 -4.40 -18.03 -8.57
CA LEU A 213 -5.19 -19.11 -7.97
C LEU A 213 -6.46 -18.59 -7.28
N GLN A 214 -6.36 -17.49 -6.55
CA GLN A 214 -7.51 -16.88 -5.88
C GLN A 214 -8.59 -16.43 -6.87
N SER A 215 -8.18 -15.89 -8.03
CA SER A 215 -9.10 -15.46 -9.09
C SER A 215 -9.76 -16.60 -9.87
N THR A 216 -9.20 -17.81 -9.81
CA THR A 216 -9.69 -18.94 -10.62
C THR A 216 -10.62 -19.83 -9.79
N GLN A 217 -11.91 -19.83 -10.13
CA GLN A 217 -12.96 -20.51 -9.36
C GLN A 217 -12.72 -22.02 -9.12
N SER A 218 -12.05 -22.71 -10.06
CA SER A 218 -11.72 -24.14 -9.93
C SER A 218 -10.65 -24.42 -8.87
N HIS A 219 -9.82 -23.44 -8.49
CA HIS A 219 -8.68 -23.62 -7.59
C HIS A 219 -8.89 -23.02 -6.20
N THR A 220 -10.00 -22.34 -5.92
CA THR A 220 -10.23 -21.63 -4.65
C THR A 220 -10.03 -22.55 -3.42
N LYS A 221 -10.54 -23.78 -3.45
CA LYS A 221 -10.35 -24.73 -2.34
C LYS A 221 -8.89 -25.17 -2.15
N GLU A 222 -8.15 -25.30 -3.25
CA GLU A 222 -6.74 -25.68 -3.19
C GLU A 222 -5.86 -24.49 -2.75
N TYR A 223 -6.23 -23.28 -3.17
CA TYR A 223 -5.65 -22.02 -2.68
C TYR A 223 -5.76 -21.91 -1.15
N ASP A 224 -6.93 -22.18 -0.57
CA ASP A 224 -7.12 -22.13 0.88
C ASP A 224 -6.19 -23.12 1.62
N CYS A 225 -6.02 -24.33 1.09
CA CYS A 225 -5.08 -25.32 1.63
C CYS A 225 -3.63 -24.86 1.51
N ILE A 226 -3.22 -24.31 0.37
CA ILE A 226 -1.87 -23.76 0.17
C ILE A 226 -1.61 -22.64 1.17
N LYS A 227 -2.55 -21.69 1.31
CA LYS A 227 -2.47 -20.59 2.26
C LYS A 227 -2.35 -21.07 3.71
N ALA A 228 -3.05 -22.14 4.08
CA ALA A 228 -2.94 -22.72 5.41
C ALA A 228 -1.54 -23.30 5.68
N GLU A 229 -0.90 -23.93 4.68
CA GLU A 229 0.45 -24.47 4.83
C GLU A 229 1.52 -23.37 4.87
N LEU A 230 1.34 -22.29 4.11
CA LEU A 230 2.22 -21.11 4.13
C LEU A 230 2.10 -20.28 5.41
N ARG A 231 1.06 -20.52 6.23
CA ARG A 231 0.94 -19.92 7.55
C ARG A 231 2.02 -20.49 8.47
N ASP A 232 2.56 -19.65 9.32
CA ASP A 232 3.54 -20.02 10.33
C ASP A 232 4.91 -20.47 9.79
N VAL A 233 5.23 -20.10 8.55
CA VAL A 233 6.56 -20.36 7.97
C VAL A 233 7.59 -19.39 8.55
N CYS A 234 8.71 -19.96 9.02
CA CYS A 234 9.83 -19.25 9.58
C CYS A 234 11.00 -19.17 8.58
N PHE A 235 11.67 -18.03 8.57
CA PHE A 235 12.81 -17.73 7.71
C PHE A 235 14.01 -17.33 8.55
N LEU A 236 15.22 -17.50 8.00
CA LEU A 236 16.45 -17.16 8.69
C LEU A 236 16.58 -15.63 8.78
N SER A 237 16.83 -15.13 9.99
CA SER A 237 17.12 -13.72 10.23
C SER A 237 18.64 -13.46 10.15
N GLN A 238 19.06 -12.19 10.20
CA GLN A 238 20.48 -11.82 10.19
C GLN A 238 21.26 -12.22 11.46
N ASP A 239 20.58 -12.69 12.51
CA ASP A 239 21.25 -13.28 13.68
C ASP A 239 21.34 -14.82 13.62
N ASN A 240 20.92 -15.41 12.50
CA ASN A 240 20.85 -16.85 12.25
C ASN A 240 19.78 -17.61 13.07
N SER A 241 18.79 -16.92 13.64
CA SER A 241 17.58 -17.55 14.18
C SER A 241 16.47 -17.64 13.14
N TYR A 242 15.64 -18.68 13.25
CA TYR A 242 14.41 -18.82 12.44
C TYR A 242 13.28 -18.05 13.09
N VAL A 243 12.71 -17.10 12.34
CA VAL A 243 11.65 -16.20 12.80
C VAL A 243 10.50 -16.20 11.80
N LEU A 244 9.28 -16.10 12.31
CA LEU A 244 8.05 -16.04 11.53
C LEU A 244 8.13 -15.00 10.39
N ALA A 245 7.63 -15.33 9.20
CA ALA A 245 7.69 -14.44 8.05
C ALA A 245 7.07 -13.05 8.32
N SER A 246 5.96 -12.99 9.05
CA SER A 246 5.28 -11.74 9.42
C SER A 246 6.12 -10.82 10.32
N LYS A 247 7.09 -11.39 11.04
CA LYS A 247 7.93 -10.73 12.05
C LYS A 247 9.23 -10.16 11.52
N LEU A 248 9.60 -10.50 10.28
CA LEU A 248 10.85 -10.10 9.64
C LEU A 248 10.66 -8.90 8.73
N LEU A 249 11.66 -8.03 8.69
CA LEU A 249 11.71 -6.80 7.90
C LEU A 249 12.64 -6.96 6.69
N VAL A 250 12.27 -6.27 5.60
CA VAL A 250 13.01 -6.20 4.34
C VAL A 250 13.21 -4.74 3.94
N LYS A 251 14.43 -4.38 3.56
CA LYS A 251 14.82 -2.98 3.27
C LYS A 251 14.16 -2.37 2.03
N ASN A 252 13.69 -3.20 1.08
CA ASN A 252 13.29 -2.75 -0.26
C ASN A 252 11.79 -2.89 -0.54
N ASN A 253 10.93 -3.07 0.47
CA ASN A 253 9.51 -3.34 0.26
C ASN A 253 8.61 -2.08 0.34
N SER A 254 8.78 -1.24 1.37
CA SER A 254 8.08 0.05 1.49
C SER A 254 8.96 1.08 2.21
N GLU A 255 8.63 2.38 2.11
CA GLU A 255 9.38 3.43 2.79
C GLU A 255 9.33 3.25 4.32
N GLU A 256 8.16 2.99 4.89
CA GLU A 256 7.99 2.69 6.32
C GLU A 256 8.82 1.47 6.76
N GLU A 257 8.76 0.37 5.99
CA GLU A 257 9.52 -0.84 6.33
C GLU A 257 11.03 -0.61 6.22
N ARG A 258 11.48 0.19 5.26
CA ARG A 258 12.88 0.60 5.11
C ARG A 258 13.36 1.41 6.30
N LEU A 259 12.56 2.38 6.76
CA LEU A 259 12.90 3.21 7.93
C LEU A 259 12.98 2.35 9.20
N LEU A 260 12.04 1.42 9.42
CA LEU A 260 12.05 0.48 10.55
C LEU A 260 13.27 -0.47 10.49
N ALA A 261 13.55 -1.04 9.31
CA ALA A 261 14.67 -1.96 9.11
C ALA A 261 16.04 -1.31 9.34
N ALA A 262 16.13 0.01 9.22
CA ALA A 262 17.40 0.73 9.37
C ALA A 262 17.94 0.71 10.80
N PHE A 263 17.08 0.64 11.82
CA PHE A 263 17.50 0.57 13.24
C PHE A 263 17.10 -0.72 13.96
N ALA A 264 16.26 -1.57 13.37
CA ALA A 264 15.86 -2.85 13.93
C ALA A 264 17.05 -3.77 14.31
N PRO A 265 16.88 -4.68 15.29
CA PRO A 265 17.88 -5.68 15.65
C PRO A 265 18.02 -6.72 14.54
N LYS A 266 19.18 -7.39 14.47
CA LYS A 266 19.48 -8.41 13.46
C LYS A 266 18.48 -9.58 13.48
N SER A 267 17.94 -9.90 14.65
CA SER A 267 16.88 -10.90 14.85
C SER A 267 15.58 -10.61 14.09
N ARG A 268 15.37 -9.35 13.71
CA ARG A 268 14.16 -8.87 13.02
C ARG A 268 14.40 -8.55 11.54
N LEU A 269 15.64 -8.69 11.06
CA LEU A 269 15.99 -8.46 9.66
C LEU A 269 16.10 -9.79 8.94
N LEU A 270 15.48 -9.89 7.75
CA LEU A 270 15.66 -11.06 6.89
C LEU A 270 17.15 -11.23 6.51
N HIS A 271 17.64 -12.47 6.52
CA HIS A 271 19.03 -12.76 6.15
C HIS A 271 19.37 -12.25 4.74
N CYS A 272 20.60 -11.81 4.51
CA CYS A 272 21.01 -11.20 3.24
C CYS A 272 20.97 -12.16 2.04
N ASP A 273 21.00 -13.47 2.29
CA ASP A 273 20.96 -14.51 1.25
C ASP A 273 19.56 -14.70 0.65
N TYR A 274 18.53 -14.06 1.21
CA TYR A 274 17.21 -14.02 0.59
C TYR A 274 17.12 -12.88 -0.44
N THR A 275 17.51 -13.17 -1.69
CA THR A 275 17.41 -12.29 -2.86
C THR A 275 16.57 -12.91 -3.98
N ASP A 276 15.98 -12.04 -4.81
CA ASP A 276 15.26 -12.44 -6.04
C ASP A 276 14.17 -13.51 -5.77
N THR A 277 14.32 -14.71 -6.33
CA THR A 277 13.30 -15.78 -6.28
C THR A 277 12.97 -16.25 -4.87
N ASN A 278 13.95 -16.35 -3.97
CA ASN A 278 13.67 -16.79 -2.61
C ASN A 278 13.05 -15.67 -1.75
N LEU A 279 13.26 -14.40 -2.13
CA LEU A 279 12.58 -13.25 -1.54
C LEU A 279 11.11 -13.21 -1.99
N ASP A 280 10.83 -13.55 -3.26
CA ASP A 280 9.45 -13.68 -3.75
C ASP A 280 8.66 -14.74 -2.97
N PHE A 281 9.29 -15.87 -2.65
CA PHE A 281 8.69 -16.88 -1.79
C PHE A 281 8.41 -16.36 -0.37
N PHE A 282 9.38 -15.68 0.24
CA PHE A 282 9.20 -15.04 1.54
C PHE A 282 8.02 -14.06 1.52
N LEU A 283 7.94 -13.21 0.50
CA LEU A 283 6.86 -12.24 0.33
C LEU A 283 5.51 -12.92 0.04
N ALA A 284 5.49 -14.09 -0.59
CA ALA A 284 4.28 -14.88 -0.79
C ALA A 284 3.77 -15.49 0.53
N CYS A 285 4.67 -15.95 1.40
CA CYS A 285 4.33 -16.42 2.75
C CYS A 285 3.87 -15.26 3.65
N ARG A 286 4.43 -14.06 3.43
CA ARG A 286 4.10 -12.84 4.17
C ARG A 286 2.95 -12.07 3.53
N GLU A 287 1.73 -12.50 3.86
CA GLU A 287 0.48 -11.83 3.45
C GLU A 287 0.41 -10.40 3.99
N GLN A 288 0.61 -10.24 5.30
CA GLN A 288 0.72 -8.96 5.97
C GLN A 288 1.88 -9.02 6.97
N ARG A 289 2.67 -7.95 7.02
CA ARG A 289 3.68 -7.76 8.07
C ARG A 289 2.96 -7.51 9.40
N GLU A 290 3.43 -8.15 10.46
CA GLU A 290 2.97 -7.86 11.82
C GLU A 290 3.27 -6.39 12.15
N THR A 291 2.26 -5.68 12.61
CA THR A 291 2.42 -4.32 13.13
C THR A 291 3.35 -4.38 14.34
N ILE A 292 4.44 -3.62 14.30
CA ILE A 292 5.39 -3.62 15.42
C ILE A 292 4.83 -2.69 16.49
N GLU A 293 4.62 -3.21 17.69
CA GLU A 293 4.07 -2.39 18.77
C GLU A 293 5.05 -1.28 19.19
N PRO A 294 4.55 -0.10 19.63
CA PRO A 294 5.42 1.02 20.02
C PRO A 294 6.48 0.63 21.04
N ASP A 295 6.12 -0.19 22.04
CA ASP A 295 7.05 -0.68 23.08
C ASP A 295 8.21 -1.50 22.50
N GLU A 296 7.95 -2.27 21.43
CA GLU A 296 9.00 -3.00 20.75
C GLU A 296 9.92 -2.06 19.96
N MET A 297 9.36 -1.05 19.29
CA MET A 297 10.16 -0.02 18.60
C MET A 297 11.04 0.75 19.58
N VAL A 298 10.52 1.06 20.78
CA VAL A 298 11.28 1.71 21.86
C VAL A 298 12.46 0.84 22.26
N LYS A 299 12.24 -0.45 22.52
CA LYS A 299 13.33 -1.39 22.83
C LYS A 299 14.40 -1.42 21.75
N TRP A 300 14.02 -1.36 20.47
CA TRP A 300 14.98 -1.32 19.37
C TRP A 300 15.79 -0.04 19.39
N ALA A 301 15.14 1.12 19.52
CA ALA A 301 15.80 2.43 19.53
C ALA A 301 16.75 2.60 20.73
N VAL A 302 16.35 2.14 21.92
CA VAL A 302 17.17 2.20 23.14
C VAL A 302 18.39 1.29 23.04
N ALA A 303 18.25 0.11 22.41
CA ALA A 303 19.35 -0.84 22.24
C ALA A 303 20.38 -0.45 21.16
N VAL A 304 20.18 0.66 20.45
CA VAL A 304 21.11 1.13 19.42
C VAL A 304 22.41 1.64 20.05
N SER A 305 23.55 1.17 19.53
CA SER A 305 24.90 1.60 19.94
C SER A 305 25.73 2.30 18.85
N THR A 306 25.33 2.20 17.58
CA THR A 306 26.09 2.73 16.43
C THR A 306 25.48 4.02 15.89
N GLU A 307 26.32 5.01 15.55
CA GLU A 307 25.89 6.32 15.03
C GLU A 307 24.97 6.21 13.80
N GLU A 308 25.25 5.28 12.89
CA GLU A 308 24.43 5.01 11.69
C GLU A 308 22.97 4.64 12.06
N LYS A 309 22.80 3.76 13.05
CA LYS A 309 21.47 3.37 13.55
C LYS A 309 20.83 4.47 14.39
N GLN A 310 21.61 5.27 15.10
CA GLN A 310 21.09 6.43 15.84
C GLN A 310 20.50 7.45 14.85
N GLN A 311 21.20 7.68 13.75
CA GLN A 311 20.69 8.51 12.65
C GLN A 311 19.42 7.92 12.03
N ALA A 312 19.34 6.60 11.85
CA ALA A 312 18.12 5.95 11.39
C ALA A 312 16.92 6.14 12.34
N VAL A 313 17.13 6.13 13.65
CA VAL A 313 16.09 6.47 14.64
C VAL A 313 15.63 7.92 14.47
N ARG A 314 16.56 8.88 14.31
CA ARG A 314 16.21 10.30 14.05
C ARG A 314 15.39 10.46 12.78
N GLU A 315 15.80 9.81 11.70
CA GLU A 315 15.09 9.83 10.42
C GLU A 315 13.67 9.27 10.55
N TYR A 316 13.51 8.17 11.31
CA TYR A 316 12.19 7.59 11.58
C TYR A 316 11.27 8.56 12.35
N LEU A 317 11.80 9.27 13.36
CA LEU A 317 11.01 10.26 14.12
C LEU A 317 10.51 11.42 13.24
N ILE A 318 11.20 11.73 12.15
CA ILE A 318 10.83 12.80 11.21
C ILE A 318 9.85 12.28 10.15
N LYS A 319 10.17 11.15 9.51
CA LYS A 319 9.52 10.67 8.28
C LYS A 319 8.59 9.47 8.47
N GLY A 320 8.72 8.71 9.56
CA GLY A 320 7.97 7.47 9.80
C GLY A 320 6.46 7.70 9.87
N GLU A 321 5.69 6.78 9.29
CA GLU A 321 4.23 6.88 9.21
C GLU A 321 3.61 6.81 10.62
N ARG A 322 4.21 6.01 11.51
CA ARG A 322 3.72 5.79 12.88
C ARG A 322 4.45 6.64 13.93
N LYS A 323 5.12 7.73 13.53
CA LYS A 323 5.84 8.62 14.46
C LYS A 323 4.96 9.17 15.60
N GLN A 324 3.67 9.45 15.31
CA GLN A 324 2.73 10.04 16.27
C GLN A 324 2.46 9.15 17.49
N ILE A 325 2.53 7.83 17.34
CA ILE A 325 2.39 6.88 18.45
C ILE A 325 3.74 6.43 19.02
N PHE A 326 4.80 6.48 18.20
CA PHE A 326 6.13 6.07 18.61
C PHE A 326 6.81 7.12 19.51
N ILE A 327 6.65 8.42 19.20
CA ILE A 327 7.25 9.50 19.97
C ILE A 327 6.76 9.49 21.43
N PRO A 328 5.44 9.45 21.73
CA PRO A 328 4.97 9.40 23.12
C PRO A 328 5.45 8.15 23.86
N ALA A 329 5.48 6.99 23.21
CA ALA A 329 5.98 5.75 23.81
C ALA A 329 7.47 5.84 24.15
N LEU A 330 8.26 6.48 23.28
CA LEU A 330 9.69 6.71 23.50
C LEU A 330 9.95 7.73 24.62
N GLN A 331 9.07 8.71 24.81
CA GLN A 331 9.16 9.70 25.89
C GLN A 331 8.79 9.14 27.26
N ALA A 332 7.83 8.21 27.31
CA ALA A 332 7.41 7.55 28.53
C ALA A 332 8.48 6.60 29.10
N ASP A 333 9.46 6.21 28.29
CA ASP A 333 10.57 5.36 28.69
C ASP A 333 11.63 6.17 29.44
N ASN A 334 11.75 5.93 30.75
CA ASN A 334 12.70 6.62 31.64
C ASN A 334 14.12 6.00 31.61
N SER A 335 14.49 5.29 30.54
CA SER A 335 15.80 4.66 30.45
C SER A 335 16.87 5.73 30.18
N THR A 336 17.88 5.81 31.05
CA THR A 336 19.05 6.69 30.86
C THR A 336 19.89 6.19 29.69
N ASN A 337 19.60 6.69 28.49
CA ASN A 337 20.18 6.20 27.23
C ASN A 337 20.72 7.35 26.38
N TRP A 338 21.21 7.03 25.17
CA TRP A 338 21.79 8.02 24.26
C TRP A 338 20.77 9.08 23.79
N LEU A 339 19.46 8.80 23.89
CA LEU A 339 18.38 9.71 23.47
C LEU A 339 18.27 10.93 24.39
N GLU A 340 18.55 10.80 25.69
CA GLU A 340 18.59 11.93 26.63
C GLU A 340 19.68 12.94 26.28
N LYS A 341 20.79 12.45 25.72
CA LYS A 341 21.94 13.26 25.32
C LYS A 341 21.80 13.84 23.92
N ASP A 342 20.81 13.38 23.15
CA ASP A 342 20.57 13.78 21.79
C ASP A 342 19.64 15.00 21.72
N ARG A 343 20.23 16.19 21.55
CA ARG A 343 19.48 17.45 21.48
C ARG A 343 18.42 17.48 20.37
N GLY A 344 18.67 16.84 19.22
CA GLY A 344 17.72 16.81 18.11
C GLY A 344 16.48 15.99 18.41
N ILE A 345 16.64 14.89 19.15
CA ILE A 345 15.51 14.07 19.62
C ILE A 345 14.73 14.80 20.73
N GLN A 346 15.44 15.47 21.65
CA GLN A 346 14.78 16.28 22.70
C GLN A 346 13.97 17.45 22.11
N GLU A 347 14.43 18.08 21.03
CA GLU A 347 13.66 19.10 20.32
C GLU A 347 12.41 18.51 19.64
N LEU A 348 12.52 17.34 18.99
CA LEU A 348 11.37 16.63 18.44
C LEU A 348 10.35 16.24 19.52
N PHE A 349 10.84 15.84 20.68
CA PHE A 349 10.02 15.54 21.85
C PHE A 349 9.25 16.77 22.35
N ASN A 350 9.93 17.91 22.46
CA ASN A 350 9.28 19.16 22.84
C ASN A 350 8.23 19.59 21.81
N ILE A 351 8.51 19.45 20.51
CA ILE A 351 7.54 19.72 19.44
C ILE A 351 6.31 18.80 19.59
N ASN A 352 6.51 17.49 19.80
CA ASN A 352 5.42 16.53 19.91
C ASN A 352 4.57 16.71 21.18
N ILE A 353 5.19 16.99 22.34
CA ILE A 353 4.48 17.32 23.59
C ILE A 353 3.59 18.55 23.37
N GLN A 354 4.08 19.54 22.62
CA GLN A 354 3.31 20.73 22.30
C GLN A 354 2.18 20.42 21.32
N GLU A 355 2.39 19.56 20.31
CA GLU A 355 1.33 19.10 19.40
C GLU A 355 0.26 18.26 20.13
N GLU A 356 0.64 17.39 21.06
CA GLU A 356 -0.29 16.56 21.85
C GLU A 356 -1.10 17.41 22.84
N LYS A 357 -0.47 18.39 23.50
CA LYS A 357 -1.18 19.38 24.33
C LYS A 357 -2.15 20.21 23.50
N VAL A 358 -1.75 20.64 22.30
CA VAL A 358 -2.63 21.33 21.35
C VAL A 358 -3.81 20.44 20.96
N GLN A 359 -3.59 19.16 20.66
CA GLN A 359 -4.65 18.23 20.30
C GLN A 359 -5.61 17.96 21.46
N LYS A 360 -5.09 17.77 22.69
CA LYS A 360 -5.90 17.63 23.91
C LYS A 360 -6.70 18.90 24.20
N ALA A 361 -6.18 20.08 23.87
CA ALA A 361 -6.89 21.35 24.01
C ALA A 361 -7.97 21.55 22.93
N ILE A 362 -7.71 21.11 21.68
CA ILE A 362 -8.70 21.04 20.60
C ILE A 362 -9.85 20.11 20.99
N GLU A 363 -9.55 18.97 21.61
CA GLU A 363 -10.53 17.98 22.09
C GLU A 363 -11.20 18.38 23.42
N GLY A 364 -10.91 19.56 23.97
CA GLY A 364 -11.50 20.06 25.22
C GLY A 364 -11.07 19.33 26.49
N LYS A 365 -10.02 18.51 26.44
CA LYS A 365 -9.52 17.71 27.58
C LYS A 365 -8.62 18.50 28.52
N ILE A 366 -7.98 19.56 28.02
CA ILE A 366 -7.19 20.50 28.82
C ILE A 366 -7.49 21.93 28.37
N PHE A 367 -7.27 22.91 29.24
CA PHE A 367 -7.43 24.31 28.88
C PHE A 367 -6.22 24.82 28.07
N TRP A 368 -6.42 25.76 27.12
CA TRP A 368 -5.33 26.30 26.30
C TRP A 368 -4.26 27.07 27.10
N ASN A 369 -4.60 27.54 28.29
CA ASN A 369 -3.60 28.12 29.21
C ASN A 369 -2.59 27.06 29.71
N GLU A 370 -2.96 25.78 29.78
CA GLU A 370 -2.06 24.66 30.12
C GLU A 370 -1.13 24.27 28.95
N VAL A 371 -1.49 24.67 27.73
CA VAL A 371 -0.62 24.63 26.55
C VAL A 371 0.37 25.81 26.59
N ASN A 372 -0.08 26.99 27.03
CA ASN A 372 0.72 28.22 27.07
C ASN A 372 1.59 28.39 28.32
N SER A 373 1.34 27.66 29.41
CA SER A 373 2.10 27.77 30.67
C SER A 373 3.58 27.35 30.58
N SER A 374 4.02 26.82 29.44
CA SER A 374 5.45 26.54 29.19
C SER A 374 6.19 27.74 28.57
N PHE A 375 5.50 28.82 28.19
CA PHE A 375 6.10 30.02 27.59
C PHE A 375 6.45 31.13 28.59
N GLU A 376 5.99 31.05 29.83
CA GLU A 376 6.25 32.11 30.82
C GLU A 376 7.56 31.91 31.62
N ASP A 377 8.13 30.69 31.64
CA ASP A 377 9.36 30.38 32.41
C ASP A 377 10.66 30.29 31.58
N GLU A 378 10.62 30.46 30.24
CA GLU A 378 11.81 30.35 29.38
C GLU A 378 12.30 31.68 28.77
N ASN A 379 11.91 32.82 29.33
CA ASN A 379 12.36 34.14 28.86
C ASN A 379 13.79 34.54 29.30
N GLN A 380 14.65 33.58 29.69
CA GLN A 380 16.02 33.87 30.15
C GLN A 380 17.17 33.02 29.59
N ASN A 381 16.96 32.06 28.69
CA ASN A 381 18.11 31.37 28.09
C ASN A 381 18.36 31.81 26.64
N GLN A 382 19.46 32.56 26.50
CA GLN A 382 20.16 32.87 25.27
C GLN A 382 20.16 31.65 24.34
N ILE A 383 19.42 31.73 23.24
CA ILE A 383 19.55 30.78 22.13
C ILE A 383 20.87 31.09 21.44
N THR A 384 21.92 30.40 21.87
CA THR A 384 23.21 30.35 21.19
C THR A 384 23.01 29.65 19.84
N PRO A 385 23.38 30.26 18.70
CA PRO A 385 23.13 29.69 17.38
C PRO A 385 24.18 28.62 17.07
N GLU A 386 23.90 27.35 17.39
CA GLU A 386 24.85 26.27 17.06
C GLU A 386 24.20 24.88 16.91
N ILE A 387 23.10 24.77 16.15
CA ILE A 387 22.73 23.52 15.46
C ILE A 387 22.09 23.91 14.11
N THR A 388 22.92 24.05 13.07
CA THR A 388 22.72 23.62 11.67
C THR A 388 23.85 24.23 10.82
N THR A 389 25.10 23.84 11.07
CA THR A 389 26.23 24.22 10.19
C THR A 389 26.82 23.02 9.44
N GLY A 390 26.24 21.82 9.59
CA GLY A 390 26.84 20.59 9.06
C GLY A 390 26.35 20.04 7.71
N ILE A 391 25.12 20.34 7.25
CA ILE A 391 24.54 19.59 6.09
C ILE A 391 23.92 20.48 4.99
N LEU A 392 23.57 21.75 5.24
CA LEU A 392 23.07 22.67 4.18
C LEU A 392 23.93 23.93 3.98
N ALA A 393 25.04 24.06 4.70
CA ALA A 393 25.90 25.25 4.62
C ALA A 393 26.73 25.33 3.32
N HIS A 394 26.77 24.27 2.49
CA HIS A 394 27.72 24.22 1.38
C HIS A 394 27.21 24.66 0.02
N ASN A 395 25.93 24.97 -0.17
CA ASN A 395 25.57 25.71 -1.38
C ASN A 395 24.22 26.44 -1.35
N LYS A 396 24.16 27.55 -0.60
CA LYS A 396 22.99 28.45 -0.59
C LYS A 396 22.47 28.80 -1.99
N ARG A 397 23.40 28.97 -2.94
CA ARG A 397 23.09 29.33 -4.33
C ARG A 397 22.47 28.14 -5.05
N GLU A 398 23.08 26.97 -5.00
CA GLU A 398 22.50 25.77 -5.64
C GLU A 398 21.12 25.46 -5.06
N THR A 399 20.89 25.55 -3.75
CA THR A 399 19.55 25.28 -3.18
C THR A 399 18.50 26.25 -3.71
N LEU A 400 18.81 27.55 -3.79
CA LEU A 400 17.88 28.53 -4.35
C LEU A 400 17.69 28.35 -5.87
N GLU A 401 18.75 27.98 -6.60
CA GLU A 401 18.71 27.65 -8.03
C GLU A 401 17.88 26.37 -8.30
N GLU A 402 17.96 25.37 -7.44
CA GLU A 402 17.13 24.16 -7.50
C GLU A 402 15.66 24.47 -7.24
N ILE A 403 15.35 25.27 -6.21
CA ILE A 403 13.99 25.73 -5.92
C ILE A 403 13.44 26.51 -7.13
N TYR A 404 14.24 27.42 -7.69
CA TYR A 404 13.87 28.18 -8.88
C TYR A 404 13.62 27.27 -10.08
N SER A 405 14.54 26.34 -10.37
CA SER A 405 14.43 25.39 -11.47
C SER A 405 13.19 24.51 -11.34
N TRP A 406 12.94 23.99 -10.14
CA TRP A 406 11.72 23.23 -9.84
C TRP A 406 10.46 24.08 -10.02
N TRP A 407 10.47 25.32 -9.53
CA TRP A 407 9.33 26.24 -9.66
C TRP A 407 9.01 26.58 -11.11
N THR A 408 10.01 26.82 -11.97
CA THR A 408 9.77 27.12 -13.40
C THR A 408 8.99 26.02 -14.11
N VAL A 409 9.16 24.76 -13.69
CA VAL A 409 8.44 23.61 -14.25
C VAL A 409 7.09 23.36 -13.57
N ASN A 410 6.98 23.55 -12.26
CA ASN A 410 5.84 23.06 -11.46
C ASN A 410 4.85 24.15 -11.02
N HIS A 411 5.18 25.44 -11.18
CA HIS A 411 4.39 26.54 -10.59
C HIS A 411 2.91 26.53 -10.99
N VAL A 412 2.56 26.19 -12.24
CA VAL A 412 1.15 26.18 -12.70
C VAL A 412 0.31 25.24 -11.84
N ALA A 413 0.74 23.99 -11.68
CA ALA A 413 0.02 22.98 -10.91
C ALA A 413 0.01 23.28 -9.40
N GLU A 414 1.11 23.82 -8.87
CA GLU A 414 1.22 24.13 -7.44
C GLU A 414 0.42 25.37 -7.05
N ILE A 415 0.33 26.39 -7.93
CA ILE A 415 -0.55 27.55 -7.76
C ILE A 415 -2.02 27.11 -7.78
N GLU A 416 -2.40 26.22 -8.69
CA GLU A 416 -3.77 25.68 -8.75
C GLU A 416 -4.14 24.96 -7.44
N LYS A 417 -3.29 24.03 -6.97
CA LYS A 417 -3.49 23.35 -5.69
C LYS A 417 -3.58 24.32 -4.51
N TYR A 418 -2.71 25.33 -4.50
CA TYR A 418 -2.71 26.36 -3.47
C TYR A 418 -4.04 27.15 -3.46
N ASN A 419 -4.53 27.60 -4.62
CA ASN A 419 -5.79 28.31 -4.73
C ASN A 419 -6.97 27.46 -4.24
N GLN A 420 -7.03 26.19 -4.68
CA GLN A 420 -8.09 25.24 -4.28
C GLN A 420 -8.12 24.99 -2.77
N ARG A 421 -6.97 25.01 -2.09
CA ARG A 421 -6.90 24.82 -0.63
C ARG A 421 -7.29 26.06 0.16
N LEU A 422 -7.05 27.24 -0.40
CA LEU A 422 -7.18 28.50 0.32
C LEU A 422 -8.55 29.17 0.14
N TYR A 423 -9.06 29.22 -1.10
CA TYR A 423 -10.26 29.98 -1.43
C TYR A 423 -11.48 29.05 -1.67
N PRO A 424 -12.68 29.45 -1.22
CA PRO A 424 -13.93 28.72 -1.49
C PRO A 424 -14.52 28.99 -2.88
N MET A 425 -13.83 29.75 -3.73
CA MET A 425 -14.28 30.16 -5.06
C MET A 425 -13.13 30.15 -6.06
N GLU A 426 -13.48 30.21 -7.35
CA GLU A 426 -12.50 30.26 -8.44
C GLU A 426 -11.65 31.52 -8.41
N ILE A 427 -10.39 31.39 -8.81
CA ILE A 427 -9.41 32.46 -8.63
C ILE A 427 -9.68 33.67 -9.55
N ASP A 428 -10.13 33.42 -10.78
CA ASP A 428 -10.48 34.48 -11.74
C ASP A 428 -11.67 35.31 -11.23
N GLN A 429 -12.62 34.64 -10.57
CA GLN A 429 -13.76 35.29 -9.95
C GLN A 429 -13.32 36.15 -8.76
N LEU A 430 -12.40 35.65 -7.93
CA LEU A 430 -11.85 36.40 -6.81
C LEU A 430 -11.09 37.65 -7.29
N GLU A 431 -10.23 37.51 -8.32
CA GLU A 431 -9.50 38.64 -8.92
C GLU A 431 -10.46 39.72 -9.42
N GLN A 432 -11.47 39.34 -10.23
CA GLN A 432 -12.46 40.28 -10.75
C GLN A 432 -13.24 40.98 -9.63
N GLN A 433 -13.61 40.25 -8.57
CA GLN A 433 -14.33 40.81 -7.42
C GLN A 433 -13.45 41.77 -6.61
N LEU A 434 -12.17 41.45 -6.39
CA LEU A 434 -11.24 42.36 -5.72
C LEU A 434 -11.01 43.65 -6.52
N GLN A 435 -10.86 43.55 -7.86
CA GLN A 435 -10.76 44.71 -8.76
C GLN A 435 -11.99 45.61 -8.67
N ASN A 436 -13.19 45.01 -8.61
CA ASN A 436 -14.45 45.72 -8.47
C ASN A 436 -14.73 46.23 -7.03
N ARG A 437 -13.79 46.03 -6.10
CA ARG A 437 -13.95 46.36 -4.67
C ARG A 437 -15.16 45.69 -4.02
N ASP A 438 -15.45 44.47 -4.44
CA ASP A 438 -16.48 43.65 -3.82
C ASP A 438 -16.14 43.40 -2.34
N ARG A 439 -17.11 43.71 -1.47
CA ARG A 439 -16.89 43.65 -0.02
C ARG A 439 -16.70 42.22 0.49
N SER A 440 -17.36 41.24 -0.12
CA SER A 440 -17.24 39.83 0.28
C SER A 440 -15.84 39.31 -0.01
N ALA A 441 -15.33 39.57 -1.22
CA ALA A 441 -13.97 39.18 -1.62
C ALA A 441 -12.89 39.85 -0.75
N TRP A 442 -13.01 41.16 -0.50
CA TRP A 442 -12.06 41.88 0.35
C TRP A 442 -12.12 41.43 1.81
N LEU A 443 -13.32 41.24 2.37
CA LEU A 443 -13.49 40.69 3.71
C LEU A 443 -12.82 39.31 3.84
N MET A 444 -12.98 38.46 2.83
CA MET A 444 -12.37 37.13 2.77
C MET A 444 -10.84 37.22 2.80
N LEU A 445 -10.25 38.08 1.98
CA LEU A 445 -8.80 38.29 1.95
C LEU A 445 -8.27 38.78 3.31
N PHE A 446 -8.93 39.77 3.90
CA PHE A 446 -8.54 40.30 5.21
C PHE A 446 -8.72 39.27 6.34
N PHE A 447 -9.79 38.49 6.29
CA PHE A 447 -10.03 37.42 7.26
C PHE A 447 -8.95 36.34 7.17
N LEU A 448 -8.62 35.86 5.97
CA LEU A 448 -7.51 34.93 5.74
C LEU A 448 -6.16 35.51 6.19
N GLY A 449 -5.96 36.82 6.02
CA GLY A 449 -4.82 37.53 6.62
C GLY A 449 -4.83 37.41 8.15
N ALA A 450 -5.96 37.69 8.80
CA ALA A 450 -6.09 37.61 10.25
C ALA A 450 -5.90 36.19 10.80
N THR A 451 -6.26 35.14 10.03
CA THR A 451 -6.07 33.77 10.50
C THR A 451 -4.60 33.35 10.62
N HIS A 452 -3.66 34.10 10.03
CA HIS A 452 -2.22 33.85 10.21
C HIS A 452 -1.75 34.09 11.66
N THR A 453 -2.55 34.76 12.51
CA THR A 453 -2.27 34.88 13.94
C THR A 453 -2.79 33.70 14.76
N MET A 454 -3.56 32.77 14.16
CA MET A 454 -4.18 31.67 14.89
C MET A 454 -3.18 30.56 15.25
N GLY A 455 -2.08 30.44 14.49
CA GLY A 455 -1.06 29.41 14.72
C GLY A 455 -1.60 27.98 14.50
N ARG A 456 -0.73 27.06 14.06
CA ARG A 456 -1.03 25.60 14.00
C ARG A 456 -2.34 25.22 13.27
N THR A 457 -2.77 26.02 12.29
CA THR A 457 -3.94 25.81 11.43
C THR A 457 -3.52 25.55 9.97
N LYS A 458 -4.37 24.85 9.21
CA LYS A 458 -4.19 24.58 7.78
C LYS A 458 -5.08 25.49 6.93
N HIS A 459 -4.68 25.74 5.68
CA HIS A 459 -5.45 26.57 4.74
C HIS A 459 -6.87 26.05 4.54
N GLU A 460 -7.03 24.73 4.43
CA GLU A 460 -8.30 24.05 4.22
C GLU A 460 -9.28 24.26 5.38
N GLN A 461 -8.77 24.46 6.60
CA GLN A 461 -9.62 24.74 7.76
C GLN A 461 -10.17 26.18 7.71
N HIS A 462 -9.37 27.14 7.25
CA HIS A 462 -9.84 28.51 7.05
C HIS A 462 -10.85 28.60 5.92
N LYS A 463 -10.58 27.93 4.80
CA LYS A 463 -11.55 27.75 3.71
C LYS A 463 -12.84 27.12 4.23
N GLY A 464 -12.74 26.02 4.98
CA GLY A 464 -13.89 25.31 5.54
C GLY A 464 -14.78 26.17 6.44
N PHE A 465 -14.18 27.05 7.25
CA PHE A 465 -14.96 28.01 8.05
C PHE A 465 -15.70 29.02 7.17
N ILE A 466 -15.03 29.57 6.16
CA ILE A 466 -15.66 30.52 5.22
C ILE A 466 -16.81 29.83 4.48
N THR A 467 -16.61 28.60 3.99
CA THR A 467 -17.67 27.79 3.37
C THR A 467 -18.82 27.55 4.33
N PHE A 468 -18.55 27.21 5.59
CA PHE A 468 -19.59 27.05 6.61
C PHE A 468 -20.40 28.35 6.82
N CYS A 469 -19.74 29.50 6.90
CA CYS A 469 -20.43 30.79 7.01
C CYS A 469 -21.21 31.15 5.75
N LEU A 470 -20.74 30.77 4.56
CA LEU A 470 -21.48 30.95 3.30
C LEU A 470 -22.74 30.08 3.29
N ASP A 471 -22.62 28.80 3.64
CA ASP A 471 -23.74 27.85 3.69
C ASP A 471 -24.82 28.28 4.70
N LYS A 472 -24.40 28.88 5.82
CA LYS A 472 -25.30 29.45 6.84
C LYS A 472 -25.87 30.83 6.50
N GLY A 473 -25.42 31.47 5.42
CA GLY A 473 -25.77 32.85 5.08
C GLY A 473 -25.16 33.91 6.00
N TRP A 474 -24.30 33.52 6.94
CA TRP A 474 -23.63 34.45 7.87
C TRP A 474 -22.60 35.32 7.15
N TRP A 475 -21.96 34.77 6.11
CA TRP A 475 -20.96 35.52 5.34
C TRP A 475 -21.57 36.73 4.62
N ASP A 476 -22.81 36.59 4.16
CA ASP A 476 -23.55 37.70 3.54
C ASP A 476 -23.75 38.84 4.54
N ILE A 477 -24.16 38.52 5.79
CA ILE A 477 -24.28 39.48 6.90
C ILE A 477 -22.95 40.20 7.15
N PHE A 478 -21.83 39.45 7.14
CA PHE A 478 -20.52 40.04 7.38
C PHE A 478 -20.06 40.99 6.27
N SER A 479 -20.48 40.75 5.03
CA SER A 479 -20.05 41.52 3.85
C SER A 479 -20.81 42.83 3.61
N GLN A 480 -21.94 43.07 4.30
CA GLN A 480 -22.78 44.25 4.09
C GLN A 480 -22.06 45.58 4.42
N SER A 481 -22.47 46.67 3.75
CA SER A 481 -21.83 47.99 3.83
C SER A 481 -22.14 48.80 5.09
N ASP A 482 -23.23 48.49 5.80
CA ASP A 482 -23.67 49.25 6.98
C ASP A 482 -23.75 48.39 8.26
N SER A 483 -22.60 47.90 8.73
CA SER A 483 -22.52 47.09 9.95
C SER A 483 -22.96 47.82 11.24
N ARG A 484 -23.23 49.14 11.18
CA ARG A 484 -23.70 49.93 12.33
C ARG A 484 -25.18 49.74 12.58
N ASN A 485 -25.97 49.54 11.53
CA ASN A 485 -27.42 49.38 11.60
C ASN A 485 -27.87 47.90 11.67
N LEU A 486 -26.95 46.95 11.49
CA LEU A 486 -27.22 45.50 11.42
C LEU A 486 -26.87 44.75 12.72
N TYR A 487 -26.80 45.43 13.86
CA TYR A 487 -26.37 44.81 15.13
C TYR A 487 -27.20 43.57 15.51
N ARG A 488 -28.51 43.55 15.20
CA ARG A 488 -29.37 42.39 15.44
C ARG A 488 -28.99 41.20 14.59
N GLU A 489 -28.70 41.42 13.31
CA GLU A 489 -28.31 40.37 12.37
C GLU A 489 -26.94 39.78 12.75
N TRP A 490 -26.01 40.63 13.20
CA TRP A 490 -24.73 40.17 13.73
C TRP A 490 -24.92 39.35 15.01
N MET A 491 -25.77 39.78 15.96
CA MET A 491 -26.02 39.01 17.17
C MET A 491 -26.75 37.69 16.88
N SER A 492 -27.65 37.65 15.89
CA SER A 492 -28.30 36.39 15.51
C SER A 492 -27.32 35.34 14.98
N VAL A 493 -26.17 35.73 14.42
CA VAL A 493 -25.12 34.77 14.06
C VAL A 493 -24.53 34.09 15.31
N LEU A 494 -24.36 34.83 16.41
CA LEU A 494 -23.89 34.25 17.67
C LEU A 494 -24.95 33.37 18.31
N ASP A 495 -26.22 33.80 18.28
CA ASP A 495 -27.34 33.01 18.79
C ASP A 495 -27.46 31.69 18.03
N ASP A 496 -27.51 31.74 16.69
CA ASP A 496 -27.55 30.57 15.80
C ASP A 496 -26.33 29.65 16.00
N TYR A 497 -25.14 30.24 16.15
CA TYR A 497 -23.93 29.46 16.45
C TYR A 497 -24.01 28.75 17.81
N MET A 498 -24.57 29.38 18.84
CA MET A 498 -24.67 28.79 20.19
C MET A 498 -25.76 27.73 20.28
N GLU A 499 -26.90 27.91 19.61
CA GLU A 499 -28.01 26.95 19.61
C GLU A 499 -27.68 25.63 18.90
N ASP A 500 -26.81 25.67 17.89
CA ASP A 500 -26.34 24.50 17.14
C ASP A 500 -25.32 23.61 17.90
N GLN A 501 -24.85 24.03 19.08
CA GLN A 501 -23.80 23.34 19.84
C GLN A 501 -24.39 22.23 20.75
N LEU A 502 -24.78 21.10 20.16
CA LEU A 502 -25.28 19.95 20.92
C LEU A 502 -24.19 18.97 21.40
N ASP A 503 -22.98 18.95 20.78
CA ASP A 503 -21.85 18.11 21.22
C ASP A 503 -20.44 18.51 20.67
N ASP A 504 -20.29 19.39 19.66
CA ASP A 504 -19.00 19.68 19.00
C ASP A 504 -18.73 21.19 18.76
N THR A 505 -17.56 21.66 19.23
CA THR A 505 -17.06 23.05 19.15
C THR A 505 -16.18 23.31 17.91
N LYS A 506 -16.39 22.56 16.83
CA LYS A 506 -15.60 22.56 15.59
C LYS A 506 -15.11 23.93 15.09
N TRP A 507 -15.92 24.99 15.17
CA TRP A 507 -15.59 26.33 14.66
C TRP A 507 -15.25 27.36 15.74
N TYR A 508 -15.11 26.94 16.99
CA TYR A 508 -14.94 27.82 18.14
C TYR A 508 -13.82 28.85 17.97
N TYR A 509 -12.60 28.43 17.58
CA TYR A 509 -11.48 29.38 17.39
C TYR A 509 -11.68 30.39 16.27
N TRP A 510 -12.45 30.04 15.24
CA TRP A 510 -12.81 30.99 14.18
C TRP A 510 -13.90 31.94 14.67
N MET A 511 -14.85 31.44 15.47
CA MET A 511 -15.85 32.26 16.15
C MET A 511 -15.26 33.16 17.25
N GLU A 512 -14.15 32.81 17.89
CA GLU A 512 -13.41 33.75 18.76
C GLU A 512 -12.92 34.99 17.97
N LYS A 513 -12.71 34.85 16.65
CA LYS A 513 -12.36 35.97 15.77
C LYS A 513 -13.57 36.78 15.34
N PHE A 514 -14.78 36.50 15.81
CA PHE A 514 -15.99 37.24 15.46
C PHE A 514 -15.83 38.76 15.65
N SER A 515 -15.22 39.20 16.76
CA SER A 515 -14.91 40.62 16.99
C SER A 515 -13.94 41.21 15.95
N THR A 516 -13.00 40.40 15.44
CA THR A 516 -12.09 40.79 14.37
C THR A 516 -12.78 40.83 13.01
N ILE A 517 -13.66 39.87 12.71
CA ILE A 517 -14.51 39.89 11.51
C ILE A 517 -15.37 41.16 11.51
N TYR A 518 -16.03 41.47 12.63
CA TYR A 518 -16.82 42.70 12.79
C TYR A 518 -15.99 43.96 12.59
N ARG A 519 -14.79 44.02 13.19
CA ARG A 519 -13.87 45.16 13.00
C ARG A 519 -13.47 45.33 11.54
N ILE A 520 -13.12 44.24 10.85
CA ILE A 520 -12.75 44.28 9.43
C ILE A 520 -13.95 44.77 8.62
N ALA A 521 -15.11 44.15 8.75
CA ALA A 521 -16.33 44.52 8.04
C ALA A 521 -16.71 46.00 8.23
N ARG A 522 -16.63 46.49 9.48
CA ARG A 522 -17.00 47.87 9.84
C ARG A 522 -16.10 48.93 9.22
N TYR A 523 -14.81 48.65 9.07
CA TYR A 523 -13.81 49.58 8.56
C TYR A 523 -13.21 49.09 7.24
N LEU A 524 -13.95 48.26 6.50
CA LEU A 524 -13.42 47.53 5.35
C LEU A 524 -12.88 48.49 4.29
N ASP A 525 -13.64 49.54 3.96
CA ASP A 525 -13.26 50.50 2.92
C ASP A 525 -11.98 51.27 3.29
N ASP A 526 -11.81 51.61 4.57
CA ASP A 526 -10.59 52.23 5.09
C ASP A 526 -9.39 51.27 5.02
N TYR A 527 -9.57 49.99 5.36
CA TYR A 527 -8.50 49.00 5.24
C TYR A 527 -8.13 48.74 3.78
N ILE A 528 -9.10 48.66 2.87
CA ILE A 528 -8.88 48.56 1.43
C ILE A 528 -8.06 49.76 0.96
N GLN A 529 -8.49 50.99 1.30
CA GLN A 529 -7.78 52.20 0.93
C GLN A 529 -6.34 52.22 1.47
N SER A 530 -6.14 51.77 2.71
CA SER A 530 -4.81 51.69 3.32
C SER A 530 -3.89 50.72 2.56
N PHE A 531 -4.36 49.51 2.25
CA PHE A 531 -3.56 48.51 1.54
C PHE A 531 -3.33 48.87 0.07
N LEU A 532 -4.26 49.54 -0.60
CA LEU A 532 -4.05 50.05 -1.96
C LEU A 532 -3.15 51.31 -2.01
N ALA A 533 -2.90 51.95 -0.88
CA ALA A 533 -2.00 53.11 -0.85
C ALA A 533 -0.53 52.73 -1.12
N VAL A 534 -0.17 51.45 -1.02
CA VAL A 534 1.19 50.96 -1.29
C VAL A 534 1.63 51.23 -2.74
N ASP A 535 0.70 51.26 -3.70
CA ASP A 535 0.98 51.62 -5.10
C ASP A 535 1.52 53.05 -5.26
N ARG A 536 1.21 53.92 -4.30
CA ARG A 536 1.61 55.34 -4.32
C ARG A 536 2.87 55.61 -3.50
N MET A 537 3.48 54.57 -2.94
CA MET A 537 4.67 54.71 -2.12
C MET A 537 5.92 54.77 -3.00
N ASN A 538 6.58 55.93 -2.98
CA ASN A 538 7.80 56.19 -3.74
C ASN A 538 9.08 55.92 -2.92
N GLY A 539 9.00 55.06 -1.90
CA GLY A 539 10.10 54.78 -0.99
C GLY A 539 9.80 53.62 -0.04
N LYS A 540 10.85 53.17 0.69
CA LYS A 540 10.71 52.12 1.71
C LYS A 540 9.69 52.52 2.78
N PHE A 541 8.83 51.58 3.15
CA PHE A 541 7.79 51.80 4.16
C PHE A 541 7.75 50.65 5.17
N ASP A 542 7.22 50.92 6.36
CA ASP A 542 6.90 49.88 7.33
C ASP A 542 5.45 49.43 7.12
N LEU A 543 5.26 48.13 6.93
CA LEU A 543 3.94 47.51 6.77
C LEU A 543 3.05 47.76 7.99
N HIS A 544 3.62 48.02 9.17
CA HIS A 544 2.88 48.45 10.35
C HIS A 544 2.01 49.70 10.07
N HIS A 545 2.52 50.68 9.31
CA HIS A 545 1.79 51.90 8.95
C HIS A 545 0.60 51.64 8.03
N ILE A 546 0.59 50.53 7.28
CA ILE A 546 -0.54 50.08 6.48
C ILE A 546 -1.59 49.38 7.34
N THR A 547 -1.16 48.58 8.31
CA THR A 547 -2.07 47.87 9.22
C THR A 547 -2.68 48.75 10.32
N ALA A 548 -2.14 49.96 10.52
CA ALA A 548 -2.58 50.93 11.53
C ALA A 548 -2.84 52.32 10.92
N PRO A 549 -3.85 52.46 10.04
CA PRO A 549 -4.02 53.65 9.21
C PRO A 549 -4.30 54.93 10.02
N ARG A 550 -5.09 54.85 11.10
CA ARG A 550 -5.35 56.02 11.97
C ARG A 550 -4.09 56.66 12.57
N THR A 551 -3.07 55.85 12.82
CA THR A 551 -1.79 56.33 13.37
C THR A 551 -0.76 56.67 12.29
N ASN A 552 -1.09 56.46 11.02
CA ASN A 552 -0.20 56.76 9.90
C ASN A 552 -0.34 58.23 9.50
N SER A 553 0.75 58.99 9.61
CA SER A 553 0.78 60.42 9.24
C SER A 553 0.45 60.65 7.76
N ALA A 554 0.69 59.68 6.89
CA ALA A 554 0.37 59.78 5.46
C ALA A 554 -1.14 59.82 5.17
N PHE A 555 -2.00 59.43 6.12
CA PHE A 555 -3.45 59.45 5.99
C PHE A 555 -4.13 60.60 6.76
N GLN A 556 -3.35 61.45 7.42
CA GLN A 556 -3.89 62.61 8.13
C GLN A 556 -4.45 63.64 7.13
N GLY A 557 -5.69 64.10 7.35
CA GLY A 557 -6.34 65.10 6.50
C GLY A 557 -7.27 64.57 5.41
N GLY A 558 -7.78 63.33 5.54
CA GLY A 558 -8.80 62.75 4.65
C GLY A 558 -8.45 61.39 4.04
N GLY A 559 -7.41 60.71 4.53
CA GLY A 559 -7.09 59.33 4.18
C GLY A 559 -7.85 58.31 5.03
N ALA A 560 -7.43 57.04 4.97
CA ALA A 560 -8.04 55.93 5.70
C ALA A 560 -7.99 56.16 7.24
N ASP A 561 -9.13 55.98 7.92
CA ASP A 561 -9.26 56.17 9.38
C ASP A 561 -9.85 54.94 10.10
N ALA A 562 -9.09 53.83 10.05
CA ALA A 562 -9.42 52.61 10.77
C ALA A 562 -8.52 52.38 12.01
N PRO A 563 -9.05 51.72 13.07
CA PRO A 563 -8.22 51.26 14.17
C PRO A 563 -7.17 50.23 13.70
N PRO A 564 -6.10 49.96 14.46
CA PRO A 564 -5.10 48.97 14.08
C PRO A 564 -5.69 47.57 13.90
N LEU A 565 -5.27 46.90 12.82
CA LEU A 565 -5.61 45.51 12.52
C LEU A 565 -4.40 44.61 12.81
N ARG A 566 -4.51 43.77 13.84
CA ARG A 566 -3.43 42.87 14.24
C ARG A 566 -3.40 41.66 13.30
N LEU A 567 -2.61 41.76 12.23
CA LEU A 567 -2.43 40.69 11.25
C LEU A 567 -1.14 39.88 11.43
N GLY A 568 -0.15 40.43 12.14
CA GLY A 568 1.19 39.85 12.22
C GLY A 568 1.75 39.58 10.82
N ILE A 569 2.27 38.36 10.60
CA ILE A 569 2.76 37.91 9.28
C ILE A 569 1.66 37.82 8.21
N GLY A 570 0.38 37.88 8.61
CA GLY A 570 -0.77 37.93 7.71
C GLY A 570 -0.82 39.21 6.87
N ALA A 571 -0.17 40.29 7.31
CA ALA A 571 -0.06 41.50 6.50
C ALA A 571 0.75 41.24 5.23
N ASN A 572 1.86 40.50 5.32
CA ASN A 572 2.65 40.09 4.15
C ASN A 572 1.86 39.17 3.22
N PHE A 573 1.02 38.31 3.80
CA PHE A 573 0.12 37.46 3.02
C PHE A 573 -0.84 38.31 2.17
N ILE A 574 -1.46 39.33 2.74
CA ILE A 574 -2.37 40.21 1.99
C ILE A 574 -1.60 40.93 0.86
N VAL A 575 -0.46 41.56 1.16
CA VAL A 575 0.33 42.25 0.13
C VAL A 575 0.74 41.31 -1.01
N ARG A 576 1.22 40.10 -0.66
CA ARG A 576 1.57 39.08 -1.65
C ARG A 576 0.38 38.70 -2.53
N GLU A 577 -0.80 38.46 -1.94
CA GLU A 577 -1.99 38.10 -2.73
C GLU A 577 -2.46 39.26 -3.60
N LEU A 578 -2.37 40.50 -3.14
CA LEU A 578 -2.71 41.67 -3.97
C LEU A 578 -1.79 41.80 -5.19
N VAL A 579 -0.50 41.54 -5.03
CA VAL A 579 0.44 41.49 -6.16
C VAL A 579 0.16 40.29 -7.07
N ARG A 580 -0.05 39.11 -6.48
CA ARG A 580 -0.31 37.86 -7.24
C ARG A 580 -1.60 37.92 -8.07
N LEU A 581 -2.59 38.68 -7.61
CA LEU A 581 -3.90 38.87 -8.26
C LEU A 581 -3.98 40.19 -9.03
N ASN A 582 -2.84 40.80 -9.37
CA ASN A 582 -2.76 42.02 -10.18
C ASN A 582 -3.61 43.19 -9.65
N ILE A 583 -3.79 43.28 -8.33
CA ILE A 583 -4.50 44.38 -7.67
C ILE A 583 -3.55 45.53 -7.32
N VAL A 584 -2.29 45.20 -7.03
CA VAL A 584 -1.21 46.10 -6.65
C VAL A 584 -0.01 45.82 -7.55
N GLU A 585 0.68 46.86 -8.00
CA GLU A 585 1.84 46.74 -8.89
C GLU A 585 3.08 46.23 -8.13
N PRO A 586 3.86 45.29 -8.70
CA PRO A 586 5.07 44.74 -8.06
C PRO A 586 6.25 45.72 -8.18
N THR A 587 6.23 46.81 -7.41
CA THR A 587 7.33 47.78 -7.36
C THR A 587 8.48 47.30 -6.48
N GLU A 588 9.67 47.92 -6.62
CA GLU A 588 10.84 47.64 -5.79
C GLU A 588 10.60 47.88 -4.28
N TYR A 589 9.58 48.67 -3.92
CA TYR A 589 9.20 48.93 -2.53
C TYR A 589 8.13 47.95 -2.02
N VAL A 590 7.35 47.33 -2.90
CA VAL A 590 6.26 46.41 -2.54
C VAL A 590 6.74 44.95 -2.48
N ILE A 591 7.58 44.53 -3.43
CA ILE A 591 8.12 43.15 -3.50
C ILE A 591 8.75 42.69 -2.17
N PRO A 592 9.53 43.50 -1.44
CA PRO A 592 10.12 43.11 -0.16
C PRO A 592 9.10 42.71 0.93
N HIS A 593 7.82 43.06 0.77
CA HIS A 593 6.75 42.71 1.70
C HIS A 593 5.93 41.49 1.27
N CYS A 594 6.21 40.90 0.10
CA CYS A 594 5.47 39.78 -0.48
C CYS A 594 5.92 38.39 0.04
N PHE A 595 6.97 38.32 0.85
CA PHE A 595 7.46 37.06 1.41
C PHE A 595 6.80 36.79 2.75
N VAL A 596 5.92 35.80 2.84
CA VAL A 596 5.21 35.48 4.10
C VAL A 596 6.14 34.66 5.01
N PRO A 597 6.61 35.20 6.14
CA PRO A 597 7.63 34.54 6.98
C PRO A 597 7.02 33.47 7.90
N ARG A 598 6.41 32.44 7.29
CA ARG A 598 5.89 31.25 7.98
C ARG A 598 7.03 30.42 8.58
N ALA A 599 6.72 29.57 9.56
CA ALA A 599 7.72 28.77 10.28
C ALA A 599 8.65 27.99 9.33
N ASN A 600 8.11 27.30 8.32
CA ASN A 600 8.93 26.53 7.37
C ASN A 600 9.82 27.42 6.49
N VAL A 601 9.34 28.60 6.10
CA VAL A 601 10.14 29.57 5.33
C VAL A 601 11.26 30.11 6.20
N ARG A 602 10.96 30.55 7.43
CA ARG A 602 11.97 31.06 8.36
C ARG A 602 13.04 30.01 8.66
N ARG A 603 12.64 28.75 8.93
CA ARG A 603 13.58 27.64 9.13
C ARG A 603 14.47 27.40 7.91
N LEU A 604 13.89 27.36 6.70
CA LEU A 604 14.66 27.20 5.47
C LEU A 604 15.73 28.30 5.34
N PHE A 605 15.33 29.56 5.45
CA PHE A 605 16.26 30.68 5.31
C PHE A 605 17.28 30.76 6.45
N THR A 606 16.91 30.41 7.69
CA THR A 606 17.87 30.25 8.79
C THR A 606 18.89 29.16 8.51
N CYS A 607 18.47 28.01 7.97
CA CYS A 607 19.39 26.94 7.55
C CYS A 607 20.32 27.38 6.41
N LEU A 608 19.87 28.30 5.53
CA LEU A 608 20.69 28.87 4.45
C LEU A 608 21.64 29.97 4.93
N GLY A 609 21.50 30.44 6.17
CA GLY A 609 22.38 31.45 6.80
C GLY A 609 21.76 32.84 6.97
N CYS A 610 20.45 33.00 6.79
CA CYS A 610 19.74 34.25 7.10
C CYS A 610 19.47 34.33 8.62
N SER A 611 20.12 35.30 9.30
CA SER A 611 20.00 35.49 10.74
C SER A 611 18.71 36.21 11.15
N ASP A 612 18.38 36.16 12.44
CA ASP A 612 17.33 36.98 13.07
C ASP A 612 15.90 36.74 12.56
N LEU A 613 15.59 35.49 12.19
CA LEU A 613 14.25 35.03 11.77
C LEU A 613 13.52 34.23 12.86
N ASN A 614 13.91 34.35 14.14
CA ASN A 614 13.43 33.47 15.22
C ASN A 614 11.95 33.67 15.61
N ILE A 615 11.39 34.86 15.40
CA ILE A 615 10.00 35.22 15.76
C ILE A 615 9.17 35.50 14.50
N PRO A 616 7.87 35.11 14.43
CA PRO A 616 7.01 35.43 13.29
C PRO A 616 6.67 36.93 13.27
N ASP A 617 7.50 37.71 12.58
CA ASP A 617 7.37 39.16 12.41
C ASP A 617 7.20 39.51 10.94
N SER A 618 6.34 40.48 10.62
CA SER A 618 6.17 40.98 9.25
C SER A 618 7.42 41.62 8.66
N GLN A 619 8.30 42.16 9.52
CA GLN A 619 9.59 42.74 9.11
C GLN A 619 10.58 41.68 8.60
N ASN A 620 10.37 40.40 8.90
CA ASN A 620 11.23 39.34 8.37
C ASN A 620 11.09 39.16 6.86
N SER A 621 9.99 39.65 6.26
CA SER A 621 9.78 39.60 4.82
C SER A 621 10.89 40.32 4.05
N THR A 622 11.28 41.51 4.52
CA THR A 622 12.34 42.31 3.88
C THR A 622 13.71 41.66 4.06
N LYS A 623 13.99 41.08 5.24
CA LYS A 623 15.22 40.31 5.47
C LYS A 623 15.34 39.09 4.56
N ILE A 624 14.22 38.39 4.32
CA ILE A 624 14.16 37.23 3.41
C ILE A 624 14.38 37.68 1.96
N HIS A 625 13.83 38.82 1.57
CA HIS A 625 14.02 39.38 0.23
C HIS A 625 15.46 39.86 0.00
N ASP A 626 16.07 40.50 0.98
CA ASP A 626 17.43 41.06 0.88
C ASP A 626 18.52 39.98 0.89
N PHE A 627 18.24 38.80 1.46
CA PHE A 627 19.12 37.63 1.53
C PHE A 627 19.09 36.81 0.23
#